data_AF-A0A0N4XLH9-F1
#
_entry.id   AF-A0A0N4XLH9-F1
#
_cell.length_a   1.000
_cell.length_b   1.000
_cell.length_c   1.000
_cell.angle_alpha   90.00
_cell.angle_beta   90.00
_cell.angle_gamma   90.00
#
_symmetry.space_group_name_H-M   'P 1'
#
loop_
_entity.id
_entity.type
_entity.pdbx_description
1 polymer ?
#
loop_
_entity_poly.entity_id
_entity_poly.type
_entity_poly.pdbx_seq_one_letter_code
_entity_poly.pdbx_strand_id
1 'polypeptide(L)'
;MFVLALLEDTIAIKPHELGKDLCQVLRRRINQRLSNKIVPDLGLCICVYDLLEVGVTYILPGEGSGHTRVKFRLVVFRPHVDEVIEARVVSSSSKGLTLSVDFFEDITIPAERLPEPHVFENAEQVSLLF
;
A
#
# COMPACT_ATOMS: atom_id res chain seq x y z
N MET A 1 7.12 -7.06 -7.16
CA MET A 1 5.76 -6.90 -6.60
C MET A 1 5.81 -6.05 -5.34
N PHE A 2 6.65 -6.38 -4.36
CA PHE A 2 6.88 -5.53 -3.17
C PHE A 2 8.26 -4.90 -3.19
N VAL A 3 8.35 -3.67 -2.70
CA VAL A 3 9.61 -2.92 -2.56
C VAL A 3 9.71 -2.33 -1.15
N LEU A 4 10.93 -2.12 -0.68
CA LEU A 4 11.19 -1.39 0.56
C LEU A 4 11.39 0.08 0.24
N ALA A 5 10.47 0.92 0.69
CA ALA A 5 10.54 2.37 0.55
C ALA A 5 11.16 2.99 1.80
N LEU A 6 12.29 3.69 1.63
CA LEU A 6 12.89 4.50 2.70
C LEU A 6 12.14 5.82 2.80
N LEU A 7 11.57 6.10 3.97
CA LEU A 7 10.83 7.33 4.24
C LEU A 7 11.30 7.95 5.55
N GLU A 8 11.09 9.26 5.63
CA GLU A 8 11.36 10.04 6.82
C GLU A 8 10.10 10.87 7.16
N ASP A 9 9.65 10.77 8.39
CA ASP A 9 8.47 11.50 8.85
C ASP A 9 8.64 11.96 10.31
N THR A 10 7.91 13.00 10.69
CA THR A 10 7.83 13.47 12.07
C THR A 10 6.51 13.04 12.68
N ILE A 11 6.58 12.16 13.67
CA ILE A 11 5.42 11.56 14.31
C ILE A 11 5.14 12.23 15.65
N ALA A 12 3.91 12.72 15.82
CA ALA A 12 3.42 13.28 17.07
C ALA A 12 2.90 12.19 18.01
N ILE A 13 3.48 12.12 19.20
CA ILE A 13 3.20 11.16 20.27
C ILE A 13 2.40 11.88 21.35
N LYS A 14 1.27 11.29 21.74
CA LYS A 14 0.39 11.90 22.74
C LYS A 14 1.01 11.78 24.15
N PRO A 15 0.69 12.72 25.07
CA PRO A 15 1.18 12.71 26.47
C PRO A 15 1.04 11.36 27.18
N HIS A 16 -0.08 10.67 26.99
CA HIS A 16 -0.36 9.38 27.63
C HIS A 16 0.44 8.19 27.05
N GLU A 17 1.16 8.38 25.95
CA GLU A 17 1.98 7.36 25.29
C GLU A 17 3.48 7.56 25.52
N LEU A 18 3.90 8.72 26.05
CA LEU A 18 5.32 9.07 26.25
C LEU A 18 6.06 8.15 27.24
N GLY A 19 5.33 7.45 28.12
CA GLY A 19 5.91 6.47 29.06
C GLY A 19 5.93 5.02 28.55
N LYS A 20 5.48 4.77 27.31
CA LYS A 20 5.47 3.43 26.70
C LYS A 20 6.70 3.21 25.83
N ASP A 21 6.90 1.98 25.37
CA ASP A 21 7.97 1.68 24.41
C ASP A 21 7.81 2.51 23.14
N LEU A 22 8.78 3.42 22.92
CA LEU A 22 8.76 4.40 21.84
C LEU A 22 8.69 3.71 20.47
N CYS A 23 9.45 2.63 20.30
CA CYS A 23 9.51 1.87 19.06
C CYS A 23 8.15 1.27 18.70
N GLN A 24 7.44 0.66 19.66
CA GLN A 24 6.08 0.17 19.43
C GLN A 24 5.10 1.29 19.11
N VAL A 25 5.15 2.41 19.85
CA VAL A 25 4.24 3.55 19.62
C VAL A 25 4.45 4.12 18.23
N LEU A 26 5.70 4.32 17.82
CA LEU A 26 6.06 4.82 16.48
C LEU A 26 5.57 3.87 15.38
N ARG A 27 5.89 2.57 15.48
CA ARG A 27 5.41 1.56 14.51
C ARG A 27 3.89 1.60 14.36
N ARG A 28 3.17 1.65 15.48
CA ARG A 28 1.70 1.72 15.47
C ARG A 28 1.20 2.98 14.79
N ARG A 29 1.75 4.14 15.12
CA ARG A 29 1.32 5.43 14.54
C ARG A 29 1.62 5.50 13.06
N ILE A 30 2.79 5.02 12.63
CA ILE A 30 3.16 4.98 11.21
C ILE A 30 2.20 4.05 10.44
N ASN A 31 1.94 2.83 10.95
CA ASN A 31 0.97 1.92 10.34
C ASN A 31 -0.43 2.56 10.27
N GLN A 32 -0.92 3.19 11.35
CA GLN A 32 -2.22 3.88 11.34
C GLN A 32 -2.28 5.01 10.30
N ARG A 33 -1.16 5.69 10.06
CA ARG A 33 -1.09 6.81 9.12
C ARG A 33 -0.94 6.36 7.67
N LEU A 34 -0.19 5.29 7.40
CA LEU A 34 0.25 4.92 6.05
C LEU A 34 -0.28 3.57 5.56
N SER A 35 -0.71 2.66 6.42
CA SER A 35 -1.26 1.38 5.97
C SER A 35 -2.52 1.58 5.13
N ASN A 36 -2.60 0.81 4.05
CA ASN A 36 -3.69 0.84 3.06
C ASN A 36 -3.89 2.21 2.40
N LYS A 37 -2.82 3.01 2.28
CA LYS A 37 -2.82 4.27 1.52
C LYS A 37 -1.94 4.16 0.29
N ILE A 38 -2.43 4.72 -0.80
CA ILE A 38 -1.66 4.89 -2.04
C ILE A 38 -0.94 6.23 -1.97
N VAL A 39 0.39 6.18 -2.00
CA VAL A 39 1.24 7.38 -2.05
C VAL A 39 1.69 7.58 -3.50
N PRO A 40 1.50 8.78 -4.08
CA PRO A 40 1.98 9.09 -5.44
C PRO A 40 3.46 8.75 -5.60
N ASP A 41 3.83 8.23 -6.77
CA ASP A 41 5.21 7.81 -7.13
C ASP A 41 5.82 6.66 -6.29
N LEU A 42 5.11 6.20 -5.24
CA LEU A 42 5.57 5.12 -4.37
C LEU A 42 4.76 3.83 -4.55
N GLY A 43 3.42 3.89 -4.45
CA GLY A 43 2.53 2.73 -4.54
C GLY A 43 1.66 2.54 -3.29
N LEU A 44 1.12 1.33 -3.13
CA LEU A 44 0.23 0.97 -2.00
C LEU A 44 1.06 0.55 -0.78
N CYS A 45 0.97 1.31 0.30
CA CYS A 45 1.68 1.03 1.55
C CYS A 45 0.99 -0.09 2.35
N ILE A 46 1.75 -1.14 2.69
CA ILE A 46 1.25 -2.28 3.47
C ILE A 46 1.51 -2.04 4.96
N CYS A 47 2.78 -2.12 5.38
CA CYS A 47 3.20 -2.01 6.77
C CYS A 47 4.65 -1.56 6.93
N VAL A 48 5.00 -1.13 8.14
CA VAL A 48 6.39 -0.84 8.54
C VAL A 48 7.19 -2.12 8.63
N TYR A 49 8.30 -2.15 7.90
CA TYR A 49 9.30 -3.21 7.97
C TYR A 49 10.17 -3.02 9.23
N ASP A 50 10.90 -1.91 9.29
CA ASP A 50 11.76 -1.55 10.41
C ASP A 50 11.92 -0.03 10.58
N LEU A 51 12.42 0.35 11.76
CA LEU A 51 12.84 1.71 12.08
C LEU A 51 14.36 1.73 12.01
N LEU A 52 14.93 2.61 11.20
CA LEU A 52 16.38 2.72 11.00
C LEU A 52 17.00 3.71 11.98
N GLU A 53 16.39 4.89 12.08
CA GLU A 53 16.84 5.95 12.97
C GLU A 53 15.64 6.54 13.71
N VAL A 54 15.76 6.63 15.03
CA VAL A 54 14.80 7.33 15.89
C VAL A 54 15.52 8.54 16.47
N GLY A 55 15.08 9.73 16.08
CA GLY A 55 15.62 10.99 16.56
C GLY A 55 15.16 11.32 17.98
N VAL A 56 15.63 12.47 18.49
CA VAL A 56 15.22 12.97 19.80
C VAL A 56 13.77 13.44 19.75
N THR A 57 12.97 13.06 20.76
CA THR A 57 11.62 13.59 20.95
C THR A 57 11.69 14.99 21.52
N TYR A 58 11.07 15.96 20.84
CA TYR A 58 10.94 17.34 21.33
C TYR A 58 9.47 17.73 21.51
N ILE A 59 9.19 18.55 22.50
CA ILE A 59 7.82 19.02 22.79
C ILE A 59 7.74 20.48 22.37
N LEU A 60 6.79 20.79 21.50
CA LEU A 60 6.54 22.17 21.09
C LEU A 60 5.80 22.93 22.21
N PRO A 61 6.20 24.18 22.52
CA PRO A 61 5.47 25.00 23.49
C PRO A 61 3.99 25.13 23.10
N GLY A 62 3.08 24.75 23.99
CA GLY A 62 1.63 24.85 23.80
C GLY A 62 0.90 23.59 23.34
N GLU A 63 1.58 22.61 22.74
CA GLU A 63 0.94 21.37 22.21
C GLU A 63 0.98 20.20 23.20
N GLY A 64 1.97 20.17 24.10
CA GLY A 64 2.19 19.09 25.08
C GLY A 64 2.52 17.71 24.48
N SER A 65 2.40 17.54 23.17
CA SER A 65 2.72 16.30 22.44
C SER A 65 4.20 16.25 22.08
N GLY A 66 4.79 15.05 22.16
CA GLY A 66 6.18 14.81 21.78
C GLY A 66 6.29 14.54 20.28
N HIS A 67 7.06 15.34 19.55
CA HIS A 67 7.35 15.15 18.15
C HIS A 67 8.68 14.42 18.00
N THR A 68 8.67 13.30 17.29
CA THR A 68 9.88 12.49 17.06
C THR A 68 10.08 12.32 15.57
N ARG A 69 11.27 12.70 15.08
CA ARG A 69 11.68 12.47 13.69
C ARG A 69 12.19 11.04 13.54
N VAL A 70 11.69 10.30 12.57
CA VAL A 70 12.00 8.87 12.39
C VAL A 70 12.27 8.58 10.92
N LYS A 71 13.35 7.85 10.66
CA LYS A 71 13.60 7.21 9.37
C LYS A 71 13.25 5.74 9.46
N PHE A 72 12.45 5.26 8.52
CA PHE A 72 11.91 3.90 8.54
C PHE A 72 11.74 3.35 7.12
N ARG A 73 11.62 2.03 7.01
CA ARG A 73 11.30 1.36 5.75
C ARG A 73 9.87 0.84 5.77
N LEU A 74 9.11 1.14 4.72
CA LEU A 74 7.79 0.56 4.47
C LEU A 74 7.88 -0.55 3.43
N VAL A 75 7.10 -1.61 3.64
CA VAL A 75 6.75 -2.55 2.58
C VAL A 75 5.66 -1.91 1.74
N VAL A 76 5.95 -1.69 0.46
CA VAL A 76 5.04 -1.08 -0.50
C VAL A 76 4.79 -2.04 -1.64
N PHE A 77 3.53 -2.25 -1.99
CA PHE A 77 3.14 -2.94 -3.21
C PHE A 77 3.29 -1.98 -4.39
N ARG A 78 4.28 -2.28 -5.23
CA ARG A 78 4.64 -1.57 -6.45
C ARG A 78 5.06 -2.61 -7.49
N PRO A 79 4.11 -3.15 -8.28
CA PRO A 79 4.44 -4.05 -9.37
C PRO A 79 5.26 -3.30 -10.43
N HIS A 80 6.21 -3.99 -11.05
CA HIS A 80 7.03 -3.43 -12.12
C HIS A 80 6.41 -3.70 -13.49
N VAL A 81 6.81 -2.93 -14.49
CA VAL A 81 6.43 -3.20 -15.88
C VAL A 81 7.00 -4.58 -16.27
N ASP A 82 6.20 -5.37 -16.97
CA ASP A 82 6.51 -6.75 -17.40
C ASP A 82 6.65 -7.78 -16.26
N GLU A 83 6.18 -7.47 -15.05
CA GLU A 83 6.11 -8.41 -13.95
C GLU A 83 4.88 -9.35 -14.08
N VAL A 84 5.09 -10.66 -13.90
CA VAL A 84 4.02 -11.67 -13.89
C VAL A 84 3.47 -11.84 -12.48
N ILE A 85 2.15 -11.70 -12.32
CA ILE A 85 1.45 -11.78 -11.03
C ILE A 85 0.20 -12.66 -11.20
N GLU A 86 -0.06 -13.51 -10.22
CA GLU A 86 -1.29 -14.30 -10.14
C GLU A 86 -2.42 -13.45 -9.54
N ALA A 87 -3.57 -13.40 -10.20
CA ALA A 87 -4.73 -12.64 -9.75
C ALA A 87 -6.03 -13.37 -10.10
N ARG A 88 -7.08 -13.12 -9.32
CA ARG A 88 -8.41 -13.68 -9.51
C ARG A 88 -9.27 -12.76 -10.35
N VAL A 89 -9.99 -13.31 -11.32
CA VAL A 89 -10.98 -12.55 -12.10
C VAL A 89 -12.16 -12.20 -11.19
N VAL A 90 -12.46 -10.91 -11.05
CA VAL A 90 -13.62 -10.40 -10.29
C VAL A 90 -14.80 -10.18 -11.22
N SER A 91 -14.57 -9.52 -12.34
CA SER A 91 -15.60 -9.22 -13.31
C SER A 91 -15.04 -9.15 -14.72
N SER A 92 -15.92 -9.41 -15.68
CA SER A 92 -15.64 -9.31 -17.10
C SER A 92 -16.61 -8.32 -17.73
N SER A 93 -16.08 -7.40 -18.53
CA SER A 93 -16.87 -6.38 -19.22
C SER A 93 -16.40 -6.25 -20.66
N SER A 94 -17.20 -5.57 -21.49
CA SER A 94 -16.82 -5.27 -22.88
C SER A 94 -15.55 -4.41 -22.99
N LYS A 95 -15.13 -3.73 -21.92
CA LYS A 95 -13.89 -2.95 -21.88
C LYS A 95 -12.66 -3.81 -21.55
N GLY A 96 -12.86 -4.99 -20.98
CA GLY A 96 -11.79 -5.85 -20.52
C GLY A 96 -12.11 -6.60 -19.23
N LEU A 97 -11.07 -7.15 -18.61
CA LEU A 97 -11.15 -7.92 -17.36
C LEU A 97 -10.71 -7.07 -16.17
N THR A 98 -11.48 -7.13 -15.09
CA THR A 98 -11.08 -6.60 -13.79
C THR A 98 -10.65 -7.76 -12.91
N LEU A 99 -9.42 -7.66 -12.43
CA LEU A 99 -8.75 -8.65 -11.61
C LEU A 99 -8.54 -8.09 -10.20
N SER A 100 -8.53 -8.99 -9.23
CA SER A 100 -8.21 -8.71 -7.84
C SER A 100 -7.11 -9.64 -7.36
N VAL A 101 -6.22 -9.08 -6.54
CA VAL A 101 -5.34 -9.81 -5.64
C VAL A 101 -5.84 -9.59 -4.21
N ASP A 102 -5.40 -10.43 -3.26
CA ASP A 102 -5.94 -10.47 -1.89
C ASP A 102 -6.13 -9.11 -1.19
N PHE A 103 -5.29 -8.13 -1.49
CA PHE A 103 -5.29 -6.81 -0.85
C PHE A 103 -5.54 -5.64 -1.83
N PHE A 104 -5.77 -5.90 -3.12
CA PHE A 104 -5.95 -4.86 -4.14
C PHE A 104 -6.85 -5.32 -5.30
N GLU A 105 -7.92 -4.59 -5.58
CA GLU A 105 -8.99 -5.03 -6.50
C GLU A 105 -9.06 -4.28 -7.83
N ASP A 106 -8.21 -3.27 -8.06
CA ASP A 106 -8.31 -2.35 -9.19
C ASP A 106 -7.25 -2.63 -10.28
N ILE A 107 -7.16 -3.89 -10.72
CA ILE A 107 -6.26 -4.30 -11.81
C ILE A 107 -7.10 -4.52 -13.06
N THR A 108 -6.92 -3.70 -14.09
CA THR A 108 -7.71 -3.83 -15.34
C THR A 108 -6.83 -4.23 -16.52
N ILE A 109 -7.23 -5.28 -17.22
CA ILE A 109 -6.65 -5.69 -18.51
C ILE A 109 -7.60 -5.23 -19.62
N PRO A 110 -7.20 -4.29 -20.50
CA PRO A 110 -8.02 -3.87 -21.63
C PRO A 110 -8.21 -5.02 -22.63
N ALA A 111 -9.38 -5.07 -23.26
CA ALA A 111 -9.71 -6.14 -24.23
C ALA A 111 -8.68 -6.29 -25.36
N GLU A 112 -8.07 -5.19 -25.80
CA GLU A 112 -7.02 -5.14 -26.83
C GLU A 112 -5.76 -5.97 -26.50
N ARG A 113 -5.55 -6.29 -25.23
CA ARG A 113 -4.39 -7.06 -24.74
C ARG A 113 -4.74 -8.50 -24.34
N LEU A 114 -5.98 -8.93 -24.55
CA LEU A 114 -6.36 -10.31 -24.31
C LEU A 114 -5.83 -11.20 -25.44
N PRO A 115 -5.39 -12.44 -25.13
CA PRO A 115 -4.95 -13.38 -26.15
C PRO A 115 -6.10 -13.67 -27.13
N GLU A 116 -5.76 -13.77 -28.42
CA GLU A 116 -6.70 -14.23 -29.45
C GLU A 116 -6.66 -15.77 -29.52
N PRO A 117 -7.82 -16.46 -29.61
CA PRO A 117 -9.18 -15.93 -29.72
C PRO A 117 -9.85 -15.75 -28.34
N HIS A 118 -10.40 -14.56 -28.09
CA HIS A 118 -11.29 -14.31 -26.95
C HIS A 118 -12.68 -13.89 -27.45
N VAL A 119 -13.74 -14.44 -26.86
CA VAL A 119 -15.12 -14.05 -27.14
C VAL A 119 -15.74 -13.55 -25.84
N PHE A 120 -16.24 -12.31 -25.86
CA PHE A 120 -17.02 -11.77 -24.76
C PHE A 120 -18.50 -12.08 -24.99
N GLU A 121 -19.07 -12.92 -24.12
CA GLU A 121 -20.48 -13.28 -24.18
C GLU A 121 -21.31 -12.39 -23.24
N ASN A 122 -22.07 -11.45 -23.83
CA ASN A 122 -22.90 -10.50 -23.09
C ASN A 122 -23.98 -11.17 -22.21
N ALA A 123 -24.37 -12.40 -22.52
CA ALA A 123 -25.43 -13.11 -21.80
C ALA A 123 -24.96 -13.62 -20.43
N GLU A 124 -23.70 -14.00 -20.28
CA GLU A 124 -23.16 -14.58 -19.04
C GLU A 124 -22.18 -13.65 -18.31
N GLN A 125 -21.76 -12.53 -18.91
CA GLN A 125 -20.68 -11.69 -18.39
C GLN A 125 -19.41 -12.51 -18.10
N VAL A 126 -19.13 -13.49 -18.96
CA VAL A 126 -17.95 -14.35 -18.90
C VAL A 126 -17.11 -14.11 -20.14
N SER A 127 -15.79 -13.99 -19.96
CA SER A 127 -14.84 -14.09 -21.08
C SER A 127 -14.39 -15.54 -21.20
N LEU A 128 -14.63 -16.13 -22.38
CA LEU A 128 -14.11 -17.45 -22.72
C LEU A 128 -12.75 -17.28 -23.42
N LEU A 129 -11.73 -17.94 -22.87
CA LEU A 129 -10.42 -18.10 -23.49
C LEU A 129 -10.37 -19.54 -24.05
N PHE A 130 -10.16 -19.68 -25.35
CA PHE A 130 -10.08 -20.98 -26.05
C PHE A 130 -8.64 -21.40 -26.31
#